data_AF-A0A8A3NYX6-F1
#
_entry.id   AF-A0A8A3NYX6-F1
#
_cell.length_a   1.000
_cell.length_b   1.000
_cell.length_c   1.000
_cell.angle_alpha   90.00
_cell.angle_beta   90.00
_cell.angle_gamma   90.00
#
_symmetry.space_group_name_H-M   'P 1'
#
loop_
_entity.id
_entity.type
_entity.pdbx_description
1 polymer ?
#
loop_
_entity_poly.entity_id
_entity_poly.type
_entity_poly.pdbx_seq_one_letter_code
_entity_poly.pdbx_strand_id
1 'polypeptide(L)'
;MTTPSTSESNLAPLQPPNLYHLSPTYNKWCALRCADIVLLQDREVYFEGKRIHHYLNHPIRYIKLIGLIVAIDDFSRRRAYTIDDSSGACIECVALLPPPSKHSTSNPNSQAAPPPSKPTEPSIEHPQIPWENVEECKVVRILGVLSTYMTMPQIQIIKMGVVGNTEGERKWWDECRRLKREVLGREWRVSQEEVARWERRERRREERGREGGKKTKGKIKERKTERDTRDEVDKAQPDLLTREDEGKRKARPNPNPRYKDPQHLLDIATHPSTSTSIPNHHPHPHPKPTYEHPPKHRPRDSSPNKSTSKSQTTSPIKKRIIPVARPDLAKYNTFGL
;
A
#
# COMPACT_ATOMS: atom_id res chain seq x y z
N MET A 1 -14.92 -47.00 30.75
CA MET A 1 -14.12 -46.25 29.75
C MET A 1 -14.70 -44.85 29.68
N THR A 2 -14.11 -43.92 30.42
CA THR A 2 -14.50 -42.51 30.48
C THR A 2 -13.88 -41.80 29.28
N THR A 3 -14.72 -41.26 28.40
CA THR A 3 -14.30 -40.38 27.31
C THR A 3 -13.72 -39.09 27.89
N PRO A 4 -12.55 -38.63 27.45
CA PRO A 4 -12.01 -37.36 27.92
C PRO A 4 -12.85 -36.22 27.36
N SER A 5 -13.39 -35.38 28.25
CA SER A 5 -14.00 -34.11 27.86
C SER A 5 -12.90 -33.21 27.31
N THR A 6 -12.88 -33.03 25.99
CA THR A 6 -12.14 -31.96 25.35
C THR A 6 -12.61 -30.66 25.98
N SER A 7 -11.72 -29.96 26.68
CA SER A 7 -11.97 -28.64 27.23
C SER A 7 -12.34 -27.70 26.08
N GLU A 8 -13.64 -27.52 25.85
CA GLU A 8 -14.14 -26.53 24.91
C GLU A 8 -13.62 -25.18 25.38
N SER A 9 -12.74 -24.58 24.59
CA SER A 9 -12.31 -23.21 24.82
C SER A 9 -13.57 -22.34 24.89
N ASN A 10 -13.76 -21.59 25.99
CA ASN A 10 -14.86 -20.62 26.21
C ASN A 10 -14.87 -19.44 25.20
N LEU A 11 -14.24 -19.61 24.04
CA LEU A 11 -14.14 -18.62 22.98
C LEU A 11 -15.36 -18.70 22.09
N ALA A 12 -15.89 -17.53 21.72
CA ALA A 12 -16.96 -17.45 20.73
C ALA A 12 -16.59 -18.18 19.43
N PRO A 13 -17.53 -18.91 18.80
CA PRO A 13 -17.28 -19.61 17.54
C PRO A 13 -16.90 -18.64 16.42
N LEU A 14 -15.94 -19.05 15.58
CA LEU A 14 -15.57 -18.29 14.39
C LEU A 14 -16.62 -18.44 13.31
N GLN A 15 -16.91 -17.33 12.63
CA GLN A 15 -17.64 -17.38 11.38
C GLN A 15 -16.75 -17.97 10.27
N PRO A 16 -17.34 -18.64 9.27
CA PRO A 16 -16.61 -19.06 8.08
C PRO A 16 -15.85 -17.89 7.41
N PRO A 17 -14.59 -18.07 6.95
CA PRO A 17 -13.78 -16.98 6.40
C PRO A 17 -14.39 -16.28 5.17
N ASN A 18 -15.15 -17.01 4.35
CA ASN A 18 -15.90 -16.42 3.23
C ASN A 18 -16.92 -15.36 3.67
N LEU A 19 -17.38 -15.37 4.93
CA LEU A 19 -18.29 -14.37 5.49
C LEU A 19 -17.58 -13.18 6.14
N TYR A 20 -16.25 -13.18 6.27
CA TYR A 20 -15.51 -12.12 6.97
C TYR A 20 -15.78 -10.72 6.41
N HIS A 21 -16.02 -10.59 5.11
CA HIS A 21 -16.37 -9.32 4.50
C HIS A 21 -17.70 -8.71 5.01
N LEU A 22 -18.56 -9.50 5.70
CA LEU A 22 -19.76 -9.03 6.39
C LEU A 22 -19.45 -8.52 7.81
N SER A 23 -18.29 -8.86 8.36
CA SER A 23 -17.90 -8.40 9.69
C SER A 23 -17.77 -6.88 9.72
N PRO A 24 -18.23 -6.22 10.81
CA PRO A 24 -18.07 -4.79 10.97
C PRO A 24 -16.60 -4.33 11.05
N THR A 25 -15.64 -5.24 11.25
CA THR A 25 -14.22 -4.94 11.47
C THR A 25 -13.31 -5.30 10.29
N TYR A 26 -13.72 -6.24 9.42
CA TYR A 26 -12.80 -6.87 8.48
C TYR A 26 -12.17 -5.92 7.46
N ASN A 27 -12.97 -5.03 6.86
CA ASN A 27 -12.52 -4.03 5.90
C ASN A 27 -12.51 -2.61 6.51
N LYS A 28 -12.14 -2.49 7.79
CA LYS A 28 -12.07 -1.19 8.49
C LYS A 28 -10.81 -1.06 9.33
N TRP A 29 -10.32 0.17 9.42
CA TRP A 29 -9.31 0.55 10.40
C TRP A 29 -9.91 0.49 11.80
N CYS A 30 -9.51 -0.52 12.56
CA CYS A 30 -9.99 -0.72 13.93
C CYS A 30 -9.15 0.10 14.89
N ALA A 31 -9.80 1.04 15.57
CA ALA A 31 -9.18 1.85 16.60
C ALA A 31 -9.00 1.08 17.89
N LEU A 32 -7.77 0.63 18.16
CA LEU A 32 -7.46 -0.23 19.29
C LEU A 32 -6.42 0.41 20.21
N ARG A 33 -6.48 0.01 21.48
CA ARG A 33 -5.49 0.35 22.50
C ARG A 33 -4.38 -0.70 22.51
N CYS A 34 -3.18 -0.37 22.98
CA CYS A 34 -2.07 -1.34 23.05
C CYS A 34 -2.48 -2.62 23.82
N ALA A 35 -3.14 -2.46 24.97
CA ALA A 35 -3.64 -3.58 25.77
C ALA A 35 -4.67 -4.46 25.03
N ASP A 36 -5.47 -3.90 24.14
CA ASP A 36 -6.41 -4.70 23.34
C ASP A 36 -5.69 -5.45 22.22
N ILE A 37 -4.65 -4.85 21.63
CA ILE A 37 -3.90 -5.43 20.52
C ILE A 37 -3.08 -6.64 20.99
N VAL A 38 -2.44 -6.56 22.16
CA VAL A 38 -1.66 -7.67 22.72
C VAL A 38 -2.52 -8.88 23.12
N LEU A 39 -3.83 -8.67 23.29
CA LEU A 39 -4.81 -9.72 23.59
C LEU A 39 -5.49 -10.29 22.33
N LEU A 40 -5.18 -9.78 21.14
CA LEU A 40 -5.74 -10.31 19.91
C LEU A 40 -5.32 -11.76 19.73
N GLN A 41 -6.30 -12.61 19.51
CA GLN A 41 -6.10 -14.04 19.43
C GLN A 41 -5.67 -14.44 18.04
N ASP A 42 -4.60 -15.21 18.00
CA ASP A 42 -4.18 -15.92 16.83
C ASP A 42 -4.86 -17.28 16.79
N ARG A 43 -5.92 -17.39 16.00
CA ARG A 43 -6.74 -18.61 15.88
C ARG A 43 -6.36 -19.44 14.65
N GLU A 44 -5.14 -19.25 14.15
CA GLU A 44 -4.57 -19.98 13.00
C GLU A 44 -5.41 -19.88 11.72
N VAL A 45 -6.20 -18.81 11.57
CA VAL A 45 -7.02 -18.59 10.38
C VAL A 45 -6.26 -17.76 9.36
N TYR A 46 -6.19 -18.29 8.14
CA TYR A 46 -5.65 -17.61 6.98
C TYR A 46 -6.78 -17.23 6.03
N PHE A 47 -6.75 -16.00 5.53
CA PHE A 47 -7.66 -15.52 4.49
C PHE A 47 -6.88 -14.64 3.51
N GLU A 48 -7.09 -14.85 2.20
CA GLU A 48 -6.29 -14.21 1.14
C GLU A 48 -4.76 -14.41 1.30
N GLY A 49 -4.35 -15.57 1.84
CA GLY A 49 -2.94 -15.88 2.11
C GLY A 49 -2.31 -15.07 3.24
N LYS A 50 -3.12 -14.36 4.05
CA LYS A 50 -2.67 -13.58 5.20
C LYS A 50 -3.27 -14.13 6.48
N ARG A 51 -2.50 -14.05 7.57
CA ARG A 51 -2.96 -14.42 8.91
C ARG A 51 -3.95 -13.37 9.42
N ILE A 52 -5.08 -13.81 9.95
CA ILE A 52 -6.11 -12.95 10.54
C ILE A 52 -6.16 -13.21 12.04
N HIS A 53 -6.19 -12.14 12.81
CA HIS A 53 -6.32 -12.21 14.27
C HIS A 53 -7.75 -11.85 14.68
N HIS A 54 -8.13 -12.21 15.91
CA HIS A 54 -9.49 -12.04 16.37
C HIS A 54 -9.55 -11.34 17.73
N TYR A 55 -10.51 -10.42 17.85
CA TYR A 55 -11.01 -10.01 19.16
C TYR A 55 -12.35 -10.72 19.36
N LEU A 56 -12.44 -11.61 20.37
CA LEU A 56 -13.50 -12.62 20.44
C LEU A 56 -13.56 -13.43 19.13
N ASN A 57 -14.59 -13.20 18.31
CA ASN A 57 -14.74 -13.80 16.98
C ASN A 57 -14.79 -12.75 15.85
N HIS A 58 -14.51 -11.47 16.13
CA HIS A 58 -14.39 -10.43 15.11
C HIS A 58 -13.02 -10.53 14.41
N PRO A 59 -12.95 -10.71 13.08
CA PRO A 59 -11.68 -10.69 12.36
C PRO A 59 -11.10 -9.27 12.29
N ILE A 60 -9.89 -9.10 12.79
CA ILE A 60 -9.13 -7.85 12.80
C ILE A 60 -7.97 -7.97 11.82
N ARG A 61 -7.98 -7.08 10.81
CA ARG A 61 -6.93 -7.00 9.79
C ARG A 61 -6.17 -5.69 9.86
N TYR A 62 -6.87 -4.57 9.99
CA TYR A 62 -6.29 -3.24 9.94
C TYR A 62 -6.41 -2.54 11.30
N ILE A 63 -5.26 -2.09 11.81
CA ILE A 63 -5.15 -1.43 13.11
C ILE A 63 -4.87 0.04 12.89
N LYS A 64 -5.62 0.88 13.59
CA LYS A 64 -5.29 2.28 13.82
C LYS A 64 -4.94 2.40 15.31
N LEU A 65 -3.85 3.07 15.62
CA LEU A 65 -3.28 3.24 16.97
C LEU A 65 -2.86 4.70 17.17
N ILE A 66 -2.99 5.23 18.39
CA ILE A 66 -2.28 6.45 18.82
C ILE A 66 -1.47 6.10 20.07
N GLY A 67 -0.29 6.70 20.22
CA GLY A 67 0.49 6.58 21.44
C GLY A 67 1.79 7.36 21.39
N LEU A 68 2.46 7.46 22.52
CA LEU A 68 3.75 8.08 22.70
C LEU A 68 4.86 7.11 22.30
N ILE A 69 5.84 7.61 21.55
CA ILE A 69 7.07 6.86 21.24
C ILE A 69 7.96 6.85 22.48
N VAL A 70 8.13 5.69 23.11
CA VAL A 70 8.98 5.54 24.29
C VAL A 70 10.40 5.05 23.95
N ALA A 71 10.60 4.45 22.77
CA ALA A 71 11.91 4.03 22.29
C ALA A 71 11.92 3.93 20.76
N ILE A 72 13.09 4.20 20.16
CA ILE A 72 13.35 3.99 18.73
C ILE A 72 14.58 3.09 18.56
N ASP A 73 14.39 1.95 17.90
CA ASP A 73 15.47 1.01 17.59
C ASP A 73 15.72 0.95 16.08
N ASP A 74 16.93 1.30 15.67
CA ASP A 74 17.36 1.28 14.27
C ASP A 74 18.06 -0.02 13.89
N PHE A 75 17.60 -0.62 12.79
CA PHE A 75 18.21 -1.76 12.15
C PHE A 75 18.53 -1.44 10.68
N SER A 76 19.35 -2.27 10.04
CA SER A 76 19.89 -2.01 8.70
C SER A 76 18.86 -1.68 7.61
N ARG A 77 17.63 -2.18 7.70
CA ARG A 77 16.56 -1.94 6.70
C ARG A 77 15.21 -1.59 7.32
N ARG A 78 15.14 -1.41 8.64
CA ARG A 78 13.89 -1.18 9.35
C ARG A 78 14.14 -0.38 10.62
N ARG A 79 13.13 0.36 11.05
CA ARG A 79 13.07 1.03 12.34
C ARG A 79 11.91 0.46 13.13
N ALA A 80 12.15 0.13 14.40
CA ALA A 80 11.14 -0.27 15.35
C ALA A 80 10.86 0.87 16.33
N TYR A 81 9.60 1.06 16.66
CA TYR A 81 9.10 2.06 17.60
C TYR A 81 8.37 1.34 18.71
N THR A 82 8.78 1.53 19.96
CA THR A 82 7.96 1.08 21.09
C THR A 82 6.94 2.17 21.40
N ILE A 83 5.66 1.80 21.34
CA ILE A 83 4.54 2.72 21.53
C ILE A 83 3.81 2.43 22.83
N ASP A 84 3.68 3.44 23.68
CA ASP A 84 2.85 3.42 24.89
C ASP A 84 1.64 4.33 24.71
N ASP A 85 0.44 3.81 24.96
CA ASP A 85 -0.79 4.59 24.93
C ASP A 85 -1.43 4.71 26.33
N SER A 86 -0.72 4.28 27.37
CA SER A 86 -1.13 4.21 28.77
C SER A 86 -2.33 3.29 29.04
N SER A 87 -2.61 2.32 28.16
CA SER A 87 -3.63 1.29 28.41
C SER A 87 -3.15 0.11 29.26
N GLY A 88 -1.88 0.11 29.67
CA GLY A 88 -1.28 -0.96 30.48
C GLY A 88 -0.40 -1.94 29.69
N ALA A 89 -0.15 -1.67 28.42
CA ALA A 89 0.81 -2.43 27.60
C ALA A 89 1.50 -1.50 26.59
N CYS A 90 2.72 -1.85 26.20
CA CYS A 90 3.42 -1.26 25.05
C CYS A 90 3.37 -2.21 23.85
N ILE A 91 3.50 -1.68 22.65
CA ILE A 91 3.60 -2.50 21.43
C ILE A 91 4.68 -1.99 20.48
N GLU A 92 5.41 -2.94 19.87
CA GLU A 92 6.37 -2.63 18.83
C GLU A 92 5.67 -2.35 17.49
N CYS A 93 6.00 -1.22 16.89
CA CYS A 93 5.55 -0.83 15.56
C CYS A 93 6.77 -0.73 14.64
N VAL A 94 6.77 -1.48 13.54
CA VAL A 94 7.94 -1.64 12.67
C VAL A 94 7.67 -1.08 11.29
N ALA A 95 8.59 -0.26 10.79
CA ALA A 95 8.56 0.29 9.45
C ALA A 95 9.84 -0.06 8.68
N LEU A 96 9.71 -0.35 7.38
CA LEU A 96 10.86 -0.47 6.50
C LEU A 96 11.45 0.92 6.21
N LEU A 97 12.77 1.03 6.30
CA LEU A 97 13.47 2.25 5.95
C LEU A 97 13.54 2.40 4.42
N PRO A 98 13.49 3.63 3.89
CA PRO A 98 13.77 3.87 2.48
C PRO A 98 15.15 3.31 2.11
N PRO A 99 15.31 2.77 0.88
CA PRO A 99 16.63 2.35 0.43
C PRO A 99 17.59 3.55 0.47
N PRO A 100 18.86 3.36 0.89
CA PRO A 100 19.83 4.45 0.91
C PRO A 100 19.90 5.06 -0.48
N SER A 101 19.74 6.39 -0.56
CA SER A 101 19.85 7.10 -1.82
C SER A 101 21.24 6.80 -2.40
N LYS A 102 21.27 6.18 -3.58
CA LYS A 102 22.51 6.14 -4.35
C LYS A 102 22.80 7.60 -4.68
N HIS A 103 23.76 8.21 -3.99
CA HIS A 103 24.20 9.56 -4.29
C HIS A 103 24.44 9.64 -5.79
N SER A 104 23.58 10.40 -6.46
CA SER A 104 23.79 10.83 -7.82
C SER A 104 25.08 11.64 -7.81
N THR A 105 26.16 11.06 -8.32
CA THR A 105 27.27 11.84 -8.87
C THR A 105 26.65 12.75 -9.93
N SER A 106 26.34 13.98 -9.54
CA SER A 106 25.74 14.99 -10.38
C SER A 106 26.79 15.44 -11.39
N ASN A 107 26.68 14.97 -12.64
CA ASN A 107 27.17 15.73 -13.78
C ASN A 107 26.28 16.98 -13.90
N PRO A 108 26.82 18.22 -13.87
CA PRO A 108 26.04 19.44 -13.74
C PRO A 108 25.42 19.92 -15.07
N ASN A 109 25.05 19.03 -16.01
CA ASN A 109 24.55 19.46 -17.31
C ASN A 109 23.47 18.56 -17.89
N SER A 110 22.28 18.58 -17.29
CA SER A 110 20.99 18.21 -17.92
C SER A 110 19.85 18.70 -17.05
N GLN A 111 19.38 19.92 -17.30
CA GLN A 111 18.09 20.40 -16.79
C GLN A 111 16.97 19.65 -17.51
N ALA A 112 16.58 18.50 -16.98
CA ALA A 112 15.27 17.92 -17.21
C ALA A 112 14.73 17.56 -15.84
N ALA A 113 13.81 18.38 -15.32
CA ALA A 113 13.08 18.06 -14.11
C ALA A 113 12.41 16.69 -14.31
N PRO A 114 12.64 15.71 -13.42
CA PRO A 114 11.92 14.44 -13.51
C PRO A 114 10.42 14.71 -13.44
N PRO A 115 9.59 14.06 -14.28
CA PRO A 115 8.15 14.23 -14.22
C PRO A 115 7.65 13.87 -12.81
N PRO A 116 6.60 14.53 -12.28
CA PRO A 116 6.07 14.23 -10.96
C PRO A 116 5.65 12.77 -10.91
N SER A 117 6.45 11.94 -10.22
CA SER A 117 6.13 10.54 -9.98
C SER A 117 4.81 10.50 -9.23
N LYS A 118 3.80 9.80 -9.78
CA LYS A 118 2.52 9.57 -9.10
C LYS A 118 2.79 9.11 -7.66
N PRO A 119 2.12 9.67 -6.63
CA PRO A 119 2.34 9.27 -5.25
C PRO A 119 2.13 7.76 -5.15
N THR A 120 3.17 7.06 -4.70
CA THR A 120 3.12 5.61 -4.48
C THR A 120 2.14 5.33 -3.36
N GLU A 121 1.22 4.41 -3.60
CA GLU A 121 0.21 3.99 -2.63
C GLU A 121 0.89 3.46 -1.35
N PRO A 122 0.51 3.92 -0.14
CA PRO A 122 1.20 3.53 1.07
C PRO A 122 0.95 2.05 1.34
N SER A 123 2.03 1.34 1.65
CA SER A 123 2.07 -0.10 1.88
C SER A 123 3.11 -0.42 2.96
N ILE A 124 3.22 -1.70 3.34
CA ILE A 124 4.26 -2.15 4.29
C ILE A 124 5.65 -2.00 3.65
N GLU A 125 5.73 -2.28 2.34
CA GLU A 125 6.95 -2.20 1.55
C GLU A 125 7.39 -0.75 1.32
N HIS A 126 6.43 0.17 1.26
CA HIS A 126 6.62 1.60 1.05
C HIS A 126 5.78 2.40 2.06
N PRO A 127 6.20 2.45 3.34
CA PRO A 127 5.43 3.13 4.38
C PRO A 127 5.51 4.65 4.23
N GLN A 128 4.39 5.33 4.51
CA GLN A 128 4.34 6.80 4.50
C GLN A 128 4.61 7.35 5.91
N ILE A 129 5.84 7.78 6.18
CA ILE A 129 6.28 8.27 7.49
C ILE A 129 7.05 9.59 7.31
N PRO A 130 6.76 10.65 8.09
CA PRO A 130 7.55 11.88 8.11
C PRO A 130 8.82 11.69 8.94
N TRP A 131 9.80 10.94 8.43
CA TRP A 131 10.98 10.47 9.17
C TRP A 131 11.73 11.56 9.96
N GLU A 132 11.83 12.77 9.40
CA GLU A 132 12.51 13.91 10.04
C GLU A 132 11.76 14.48 11.26
N ASN A 133 10.46 14.23 11.37
CA ASN A 133 9.61 14.78 12.43
C ASN A 133 9.28 13.74 13.52
N VAL A 134 9.70 12.49 13.34
CA VAL A 134 9.40 11.38 14.26
C VAL A 134 10.60 11.15 15.17
N GLU A 135 10.44 11.52 16.43
CA GLU A 135 11.42 11.37 17.50
C GLU A 135 10.77 10.76 18.75
N GLU A 136 11.59 10.32 19.71
CA GLU A 136 11.12 9.88 21.03
C GLU A 136 10.30 10.98 21.72
N CYS A 137 9.40 10.58 22.61
CA CYS A 137 8.47 11.46 23.33
C CYS A 137 7.44 12.19 22.44
N LYS A 138 7.37 11.91 21.13
CA LYS A 138 6.25 12.36 20.30
C LYS A 138 5.07 11.42 20.41
N VAL A 139 3.87 12.00 20.44
CA VAL A 139 2.63 11.26 20.20
C VAL A 139 2.46 11.08 18.69
N VAL A 140 2.25 9.84 18.28
CA VAL A 140 2.04 9.48 16.87
C VAL A 140 0.75 8.70 16.71
N ARG A 141 0.15 8.88 15.54
CA ARG A 141 -0.92 8.02 15.02
C ARG A 141 -0.37 7.09 13.96
N ILE A 142 -0.77 5.84 14.03
CA ILE A 142 -0.24 4.74 13.22
C ILE A 142 -1.40 4.02 12.56
N LEU A 143 -1.24 3.76 11.26
CA LEU A 143 -2.04 2.80 10.51
C LEU A 143 -1.14 1.63 10.14
N GLY A 144 -1.54 0.42 10.49
CA GLY A 144 -0.76 -0.76 10.18
C GLY A 144 -1.55 -2.06 10.21
N VAL A 145 -0.82 -3.14 9.96
CA VAL A 145 -1.33 -4.51 9.93
C VAL A 145 -0.63 -5.29 11.03
N LEU A 146 -1.38 -6.12 11.75
CA LEU A 146 -0.81 -6.95 12.80
C LEU A 146 0.09 -8.04 12.20
N SER A 147 1.22 -8.24 12.84
CA SER A 147 2.19 -9.30 12.55
C SER A 147 2.70 -9.84 13.89
N THR A 148 3.50 -10.90 13.84
CA THR A 148 4.16 -11.46 15.01
C THR A 148 5.65 -11.59 14.75
N TYR A 149 6.46 -11.34 15.77
CA TYR A 149 7.90 -11.59 15.77
C TYR A 149 8.26 -12.31 17.06
N MET A 150 8.89 -13.48 16.94
CA MET A 150 9.20 -14.34 18.09
C MET A 150 8.00 -14.51 19.04
N THR A 151 6.81 -14.78 18.48
CA THR A 151 5.52 -14.90 19.19
C THR A 151 4.94 -13.62 19.80
N MET A 152 5.67 -12.51 19.78
CA MET A 152 5.17 -11.21 20.25
C MET A 152 4.40 -10.48 19.14
N PRO A 153 3.25 -9.87 19.43
CA PRO A 153 2.50 -9.07 18.47
C PRO A 153 3.23 -7.77 18.16
N GLN A 154 3.32 -7.43 16.87
CA GLN A 154 3.91 -6.19 16.38
C GLN A 154 3.04 -5.59 15.26
N ILE A 155 3.08 -4.28 15.07
CA ILE A 155 2.35 -3.61 13.99
C ILE A 155 3.33 -3.31 12.85
N GLN A 156 3.06 -3.82 11.65
CA GLN A 156 3.75 -3.38 10.45
C GLN A 156 3.12 -2.08 9.96
N ILE A 157 3.88 -0.99 10.04
CA ILE A 157 3.41 0.36 9.75
C ILE A 157 3.20 0.51 8.24
N ILE A 158 2.03 1.01 7.86
CA ILE A 158 1.70 1.48 6.51
C ILE A 158 1.80 3.01 6.44
N LYS A 159 1.35 3.69 7.50
CA LYS A 159 1.36 5.15 7.60
C LYS A 159 1.53 5.59 9.05
N MET A 160 2.34 6.62 9.26
CA MET A 160 2.54 7.25 10.57
C MET A 160 2.49 8.77 10.43
N GLY A 161 2.03 9.45 11.48
CA GLY A 161 2.04 10.90 11.54
C GLY A 161 2.08 11.37 12.99
N VAL A 162 2.76 12.49 13.23
CA VAL A 162 2.82 13.14 14.54
C VAL A 162 1.47 13.78 14.86
N VAL A 163 1.05 13.66 16.12
CA VAL A 163 -0.15 14.30 16.66
C VAL A 163 0.31 15.47 17.51
N GLY A 164 -0.11 16.67 17.13
CA GLY A 164 0.39 17.92 17.73
C GLY A 164 -0.41 18.44 18.92
N ASN A 165 -1.51 17.79 19.30
CA ASN A 165 -2.34 18.24 20.42
C ASN A 165 -3.11 17.09 21.10
N THR A 166 -3.48 17.33 22.36
CA THR A 166 -4.22 16.37 23.20
C THR A 166 -5.67 16.19 22.76
N GLU A 167 -6.24 17.12 21.99
CA GLU A 167 -7.60 16.97 21.45
C GLU A 167 -7.68 15.80 20.46
N GLY A 168 -6.63 15.61 19.64
CA GLY A 168 -6.50 14.44 18.77
C GLY A 168 -6.47 13.13 19.55
N GLU A 169 -5.77 13.11 20.70
CA GLU A 169 -5.71 11.94 21.59
C GLU A 169 -7.05 11.65 22.26
N ARG A 170 -7.75 12.67 22.73
CA ARG A 170 -9.09 12.51 23.33
C ARG A 170 -10.08 11.92 22.34
N LYS A 171 -10.19 12.50 21.14
CA LYS A 171 -11.07 11.99 20.07
C LYS A 171 -10.75 10.53 19.73
N TRP A 172 -9.47 10.18 19.78
CA TRP A 172 -9.02 8.81 19.58
C TRP A 172 -9.51 7.86 20.67
N TRP A 173 -9.36 8.21 21.94
CA TRP A 173 -9.85 7.39 23.05
C TRP A 173 -11.35 7.17 22.99
N ASP A 174 -12.10 8.19 22.56
CA ASP A 174 -13.54 8.07 22.34
C ASP A 174 -13.86 7.09 21.19
N GLU A 175 -13.09 7.13 20.10
CA GLU A 175 -13.21 6.18 18.99
C GLU A 175 -12.93 4.73 19.44
N CYS A 176 -11.84 4.50 20.19
CA CYS A 176 -11.52 3.19 20.78
C CYS A 176 -12.63 2.70 21.70
N ARG A 177 -13.09 3.55 22.62
CA ARG A 177 -14.15 3.21 23.58
C ARG A 177 -15.45 2.84 22.87
N ARG A 178 -15.81 3.59 21.84
CA ARG A 178 -16.99 3.34 21.02
C ARG A 178 -16.90 2.00 20.30
N LEU A 179 -15.79 1.74 19.60
CA LEU A 179 -15.56 0.47 18.91
C LEU A 179 -15.63 -0.72 19.89
N LYS A 180 -14.96 -0.61 21.04
CA LYS A 180 -14.95 -1.66 22.05
C LYS A 180 -16.34 -1.92 22.63
N ARG A 181 -17.08 -0.87 23.01
CA ARG A 181 -18.41 -1.01 23.62
C ARG A 181 -19.48 -1.50 22.64
N GLU A 182 -19.48 -0.98 21.42
CA GLU A 182 -20.58 -1.18 20.47
C GLU A 182 -20.36 -2.40 19.57
N VAL A 183 -19.09 -2.76 19.32
CA VAL A 183 -18.74 -3.83 18.37
C VAL A 183 -17.98 -4.96 19.07
N LEU A 184 -16.77 -4.69 19.57
CA LEU A 184 -15.85 -5.76 19.99
C LEU A 184 -16.25 -6.43 21.31
N GLY A 185 -16.99 -5.73 22.17
CA GLY A 185 -17.46 -6.24 23.46
C GLY A 185 -18.63 -7.22 23.35
N ARG A 186 -19.06 -7.54 22.12
CA ARG A 186 -20.15 -8.48 21.84
C ARG A 186 -19.68 -9.48 20.80
N GLU A 187 -20.20 -10.69 20.87
CA GLU A 187 -19.98 -11.69 19.84
C GLU A 187 -20.51 -11.21 18.48
N TRP A 188 -19.70 -11.37 17.43
CA TRP A 188 -20.15 -11.18 16.06
C TRP A 188 -21.03 -12.35 15.63
N ARG A 189 -22.28 -12.03 15.29
CA ARG A 189 -23.23 -12.97 14.72
C ARG A 189 -23.70 -12.45 13.37
N VAL A 190 -23.78 -13.33 12.39
CA VAL A 190 -24.35 -13.06 11.07
C VAL A 190 -25.70 -13.75 11.02
N SER A 191 -26.76 -12.99 10.73
CA SER A 191 -28.09 -13.59 10.65
C SER A 191 -28.22 -14.48 9.40
N GLN A 192 -29.07 -15.49 9.44
CA GLN A 192 -29.35 -16.33 8.26
C GLN A 192 -29.83 -15.50 7.07
N GLU A 193 -30.55 -14.40 7.35
CA GLU A 193 -31.00 -13.47 6.32
C GLU A 193 -29.82 -12.72 5.68
N GLU A 194 -28.82 -12.31 6.46
CA GLU A 194 -27.59 -11.69 5.94
C GLU A 194 -26.81 -12.65 5.06
N VAL A 195 -26.66 -13.90 5.49
CA VAL A 195 -26.05 -14.97 4.69
C VAL A 195 -26.83 -15.18 3.39
N ALA A 196 -28.14 -15.38 3.46
CA ALA A 196 -28.97 -15.59 2.27
C ALA A 196 -28.96 -14.38 1.33
N ARG A 197 -28.93 -13.14 1.86
CA ARG A 197 -28.76 -11.92 1.07
C ARG A 197 -27.39 -11.88 0.39
N TRP A 198 -26.34 -12.30 1.07
CA TRP A 198 -24.99 -12.39 0.52
C TRP A 198 -24.91 -13.45 -0.58
N GLU A 199 -25.36 -14.67 -0.33
CA GLU A 199 -25.37 -15.77 -1.31
C GLU A 199 -26.15 -15.39 -2.58
N ARG A 200 -27.31 -14.73 -2.42
CA ARG A 200 -28.08 -14.21 -3.54
C ARG A 200 -27.30 -13.18 -4.36
N ARG A 201 -26.49 -12.33 -3.70
CA ARG A 201 -25.65 -11.34 -4.38
C ARG A 201 -24.47 -11.99 -5.11
N GLU A 202 -23.82 -12.97 -4.49
CA GLU A 202 -22.70 -13.70 -5.12
C GLU A 202 -23.17 -14.52 -6.31
N ARG A 203 -24.29 -15.24 -6.19
CA ARG A 203 -24.88 -15.97 -7.33
C ARG A 203 -25.15 -15.05 -8.53
N ARG A 204 -25.72 -13.87 -8.28
CA ARG A 204 -25.95 -12.84 -9.33
C ARG A 204 -24.63 -12.33 -9.93
N ARG A 205 -23.57 -12.17 -9.13
CA ARG A 205 -22.23 -11.75 -9.62
C ARG A 205 -21.61 -12.83 -10.50
N GLU A 206 -21.70 -14.10 -10.11
CA GLU A 206 -21.21 -15.21 -10.91
C GLU A 206 -21.96 -15.35 -12.23
N GLU A 207 -23.29 -15.26 -12.22
CA GLU A 207 -24.12 -15.29 -13.43
C GLU A 207 -23.71 -14.18 -14.41
N ARG A 208 -23.59 -12.94 -13.92
CA ARG A 208 -23.09 -11.79 -14.71
C ARG A 208 -21.67 -12.03 -15.23
N GLY A 209 -20.79 -12.61 -14.43
CA GLY A 209 -19.43 -12.96 -14.82
C GLY A 209 -19.39 -14.00 -15.94
N ARG A 210 -20.24 -15.04 -15.86
CA ARG A 210 -20.37 -16.08 -16.90
C ARG A 210 -20.93 -15.49 -18.20
N GLU A 211 -21.94 -14.63 -18.13
CA GLU A 211 -22.49 -13.94 -19.31
C GLU A 211 -21.47 -12.98 -19.94
N GLY A 212 -20.78 -12.16 -19.15
CA GLY A 212 -19.73 -11.27 -19.63
C GLY A 212 -18.57 -12.04 -20.27
N GLY A 213 -18.20 -13.18 -19.69
CA GLY A 213 -17.20 -14.09 -20.25
C GLY A 213 -17.65 -14.71 -21.58
N LYS A 214 -18.91 -15.16 -21.69
CA LYS A 214 -19.49 -15.67 -22.95
C LYS A 214 -19.51 -14.59 -24.04
N LYS A 215 -19.97 -13.37 -23.73
CA LYS A 215 -19.98 -12.23 -24.67
C LYS A 215 -18.58 -11.87 -25.15
N THR A 216 -17.61 -11.80 -24.23
CA THR A 216 -16.20 -11.51 -24.58
C THR A 216 -15.61 -12.61 -25.46
N LYS A 217 -15.83 -13.89 -25.13
CA LYS A 217 -15.40 -15.02 -25.96
C LYS A 217 -16.06 -15.02 -27.33
N GLY A 218 -17.35 -14.68 -27.41
CA GLY A 218 -18.10 -14.52 -28.66
C GLY A 218 -17.45 -13.47 -29.57
N LYS A 219 -17.23 -12.25 -29.04
CA LYS A 219 -16.56 -11.17 -29.78
C LYS A 219 -15.14 -11.53 -30.23
N ILE A 220 -14.39 -12.28 -29.43
CA ILE A 220 -13.04 -12.74 -29.81
C ILE A 220 -13.12 -13.75 -30.95
N LYS A 221 -14.08 -14.68 -30.91
CA LYS A 221 -14.29 -15.65 -32.01
C LYS A 221 -14.71 -14.95 -33.29
N GLU A 222 -15.67 -14.03 -33.22
CA GLU A 222 -16.15 -13.23 -34.36
C GLU A 222 -15.00 -12.45 -35.02
N ARG A 223 -14.22 -11.69 -34.24
CA ARG A 223 -13.03 -10.99 -34.74
C ARG A 223 -11.97 -11.91 -35.34
N LYS A 224 -11.86 -13.14 -34.84
CA LYS A 224 -10.93 -14.13 -35.40
C LYS A 224 -11.44 -14.65 -36.74
N THR A 225 -12.74 -14.98 -36.84
CA THR A 225 -13.37 -15.40 -38.09
C THR A 225 -13.28 -14.30 -39.15
N GLU A 226 -13.55 -13.03 -38.81
CA GLU A 226 -13.37 -11.89 -39.74
C GLU A 226 -11.93 -11.74 -40.25
N ARG A 227 -10.94 -12.06 -39.41
CA ARG A 227 -9.54 -12.00 -39.79
C ARG A 227 -9.18 -13.17 -40.70
N ASP A 228 -9.62 -14.38 -40.35
CA ASP A 228 -9.38 -15.58 -41.13
C ASP A 228 -10.06 -15.46 -42.52
N THR A 229 -11.27 -14.90 -42.63
CA THR A 229 -11.94 -14.65 -43.92
C THR A 229 -11.24 -13.59 -44.75
N ARG A 230 -10.74 -12.50 -44.13
CA ARG A 230 -9.96 -11.48 -44.84
C ARG A 230 -8.65 -12.04 -45.39
N ASP A 231 -7.94 -12.85 -44.59
CA ASP A 231 -6.70 -13.50 -44.99
C ASP A 231 -6.93 -14.52 -46.13
N GLU A 232 -8.12 -15.14 -46.22
CA GLU A 232 -8.49 -15.99 -47.37
C GLU A 232 -8.83 -15.19 -48.63
N VAL A 233 -9.56 -14.08 -48.51
CA VAL A 233 -9.87 -13.20 -49.66
C VAL A 233 -8.58 -12.61 -50.24
N ASP A 234 -7.67 -12.15 -49.38
CA ASP A 234 -6.36 -11.62 -49.80
C ASP A 234 -5.47 -12.69 -50.47
N LYS A 235 -5.65 -13.99 -50.11
CA LYS A 235 -4.95 -15.11 -50.78
C LYS A 235 -5.62 -15.58 -52.07
N ALA A 236 -6.93 -15.37 -52.23
CA ALA A 236 -7.69 -15.79 -53.41
C ALA A 236 -7.63 -14.77 -54.56
N GLN A 237 -7.18 -13.54 -54.31
CA GLN A 237 -6.93 -12.52 -55.36
C GLN A 237 -5.48 -11.99 -55.38
N PRO A 238 -4.48 -12.79 -55.78
CA PRO A 238 -3.13 -12.25 -56.00
C PRO A 238 -2.95 -11.54 -57.35
N ASP A 239 -3.89 -11.61 -58.32
CA ASP A 239 -3.55 -11.39 -59.75
C ASP A 239 -4.45 -10.44 -60.57
N LEU A 240 -5.14 -9.46 -59.94
CA LEU A 240 -5.91 -8.45 -60.70
C LEU A 240 -5.57 -6.98 -60.40
N LEU A 241 -4.53 -6.69 -59.60
CA LEU A 241 -4.11 -5.31 -59.32
C LEU A 241 -2.70 -4.95 -59.81
N THR A 242 -2.01 -5.84 -60.52
CA THR A 242 -0.65 -5.57 -61.03
C THR A 242 -0.60 -5.10 -62.49
N ARG A 243 -1.73 -4.66 -63.06
CA ARG A 243 -1.78 -4.20 -64.46
C ARG A 243 -2.37 -2.81 -64.71
N GLU A 244 -2.90 -2.13 -63.69
CA GLU A 244 -3.45 -0.77 -63.85
C GLU A 244 -2.64 0.35 -63.20
N ASP A 245 -1.61 0.04 -62.40
CA ASP A 245 -0.85 1.05 -61.64
C ASP A 245 0.49 1.49 -62.28
N GLU A 246 0.88 0.95 -63.44
CA GLU A 246 2.04 1.48 -64.20
C GLU A 246 1.70 2.69 -65.10
N GLY A 247 0.43 3.02 -65.29
CA GLY A 247 0.01 4.11 -66.19
C GLY A 247 -0.01 5.52 -65.59
N LYS A 248 0.01 5.69 -64.25
CA LYS A 248 -0.27 6.99 -63.60
C LYS A 248 0.87 7.59 -62.78
N ARG A 249 2.06 7.00 -62.77
CA ARG A 249 3.25 7.54 -62.06
C ARG A 249 4.08 8.58 -62.85
N LYS A 250 3.64 9.00 -64.04
CA LYS A 250 4.26 10.12 -64.78
C LYS A 250 3.29 11.28 -64.96
N ALA A 251 3.16 12.11 -63.92
CA ALA A 251 2.92 13.55 -63.99
C ALA A 251 2.24 14.02 -62.70
N ARG A 252 3.03 14.49 -61.73
CA ARG A 252 2.74 15.76 -61.06
C ARG A 252 3.95 16.28 -60.29
N PRO A 253 4.34 17.55 -60.50
CA PRO A 253 5.53 18.15 -59.94
C PRO A 253 5.30 18.68 -58.51
N ASN A 254 6.40 18.66 -57.76
CA ASN A 254 6.60 19.16 -56.41
C ASN A 254 6.55 20.70 -56.36
N PRO A 255 5.82 21.32 -55.40
CA PRO A 255 6.13 22.68 -54.97
C PRO A 255 6.63 22.71 -53.51
N ASN A 256 7.86 23.19 -53.42
CA ASN A 256 8.67 23.56 -52.27
C ASN A 256 7.97 24.57 -51.32
N PRO A 257 8.12 24.47 -49.97
CA PRO A 257 7.56 25.44 -49.04
C PRO A 257 8.46 26.68 -48.88
N ARG A 258 7.90 27.87 -49.14
CA ARG A 258 8.54 29.16 -48.86
C ARG A 258 8.14 29.70 -47.49
N TYR A 259 9.16 30.08 -46.71
CA TYR A 259 9.13 30.94 -45.53
C TYR A 259 8.35 32.24 -45.76
N LYS A 260 7.59 32.70 -44.75
CA LYS A 260 7.34 34.12 -44.48
C LYS A 260 7.17 34.36 -42.97
N ASP A 261 7.91 35.34 -42.50
CA ASP A 261 7.79 36.16 -41.27
C ASP A 261 8.25 37.58 -41.71
N PRO A 262 8.05 38.71 -40.98
CA PRO A 262 7.18 39.07 -39.86
C PRO A 262 6.38 40.38 -40.17
N GLN A 263 5.69 40.89 -39.14
CA GLN A 263 5.06 42.22 -38.99
C GLN A 263 3.55 42.30 -39.27
N HIS A 264 2.77 42.42 -38.18
CA HIS A 264 2.05 43.66 -37.81
C HIS A 264 0.90 43.32 -36.86
N LEU A 265 1.04 43.64 -35.56
CA LEU A 265 0.00 44.19 -34.67
C LEU A 265 0.49 44.22 -33.21
N LEU A 266 1.26 45.27 -32.91
CA LEU A 266 1.08 46.08 -31.70
C LEU A 266 -0.25 46.86 -31.91
N ASP A 267 -1.05 47.28 -30.93
CA ASP A 267 -0.73 47.79 -29.60
C ASP A 267 -2.02 48.16 -28.83
N ILE A 268 -1.86 48.60 -27.56
CA ILE A 268 -2.79 49.39 -26.68
C ILE A 268 -3.77 48.56 -25.83
N ALA A 269 -3.88 48.68 -24.50
CA ALA A 269 -3.44 49.69 -23.51
C ALA A 269 -3.38 49.02 -22.10
N THR A 270 -2.31 49.20 -21.31
CA THR A 270 -2.17 50.12 -20.14
C THR A 270 -3.15 49.85 -18.97
N HIS A 271 -2.70 49.56 -17.73
CA HIS A 271 -2.08 50.48 -16.75
C HIS A 271 -1.59 49.73 -15.46
N PRO A 272 -0.86 50.40 -14.52
CA PRO A 272 0.29 49.82 -13.81
C PRO A 272 0.25 49.79 -12.26
N SER A 273 1.39 49.34 -11.69
CA SER A 273 1.97 49.60 -10.35
C SER A 273 1.44 48.74 -9.19
N THR A 274 2.23 48.24 -8.23
CA THR A 274 3.41 48.84 -7.58
C THR A 274 4.30 47.77 -6.94
N SER A 275 5.62 47.94 -7.09
CA SER A 275 6.66 47.21 -6.38
C SER A 275 6.99 47.90 -5.05
N THR A 276 7.21 47.15 -3.97
CA THR A 276 8.00 47.62 -2.83
C THR A 276 8.83 46.46 -2.31
N SER A 277 10.08 46.77 -2.05
CA SER A 277 11.21 45.87 -1.91
C SER A 277 11.88 46.06 -0.54
N ILE A 278 12.62 45.01 -0.12
CA ILE A 278 13.73 44.92 0.87
C ILE A 278 13.34 45.15 2.37
N PRO A 279 14.07 44.61 3.39
CA PRO A 279 15.28 43.81 3.30
C PRO A 279 15.49 42.58 4.21
N ASN A 280 16.49 41.80 3.77
CA ASN A 280 17.31 40.83 4.50
C ASN A 280 17.68 41.25 5.92
N HIS A 281 17.64 40.29 6.86
CA HIS A 281 18.54 40.29 8.01
C HIS A 281 19.19 38.91 8.19
N HIS A 282 20.51 38.94 8.35
CA HIS A 282 21.41 37.81 8.56
C HIS A 282 21.21 37.09 9.90
N PRO A 283 21.69 35.83 10.01
CA PRO A 283 21.65 35.04 11.24
C PRO A 283 22.87 35.30 12.14
N HIS A 284 22.67 35.26 13.45
CA HIS A 284 23.73 35.10 14.43
C HIS A 284 23.91 33.62 14.81
N PRO A 285 25.16 33.13 14.93
CA PRO A 285 25.45 31.79 15.41
C PRO A 285 25.76 31.81 16.90
N HIS A 286 25.31 30.81 17.65
CA HIS A 286 25.92 30.47 18.95
C HIS A 286 26.04 28.96 19.16
N PRO A 287 27.06 28.54 19.94
CA PRO A 287 27.74 27.27 19.76
C PRO A 287 27.21 26.12 20.63
N LYS A 288 27.57 24.91 20.19
CA LYS A 288 27.38 23.61 20.84
C LYS A 288 28.10 23.54 22.20
N PRO A 289 27.56 22.77 23.17
CA PRO A 289 28.39 22.11 24.17
C PRO A 289 28.78 20.70 23.73
N THR A 290 30.08 20.50 23.73
CA THR A 290 30.82 19.24 23.60
C THR A 290 30.46 18.31 24.76
N TYR A 291 30.08 17.06 24.47
CA TYR A 291 30.18 15.96 25.44
C TYR A 291 30.97 14.82 24.81
N GLU A 292 32.10 14.55 25.45
CA GLU A 292 33.04 13.48 25.14
C GLU A 292 32.45 12.13 25.55
N HIS A 293 32.54 11.16 24.63
CA HIS A 293 32.40 9.74 24.96
C HIS A 293 33.69 9.22 25.60
N PRO A 294 33.60 8.39 26.66
CA PRO A 294 34.66 7.44 26.96
C PRO A 294 34.45 6.11 26.19
N PRO A 295 35.53 5.46 25.73
CA PRO A 295 35.45 4.28 24.88
C PRO A 295 35.28 2.96 25.63
N LYS A 296 34.74 2.01 24.87
CA LYS A 296 34.47 0.61 25.18
C LYS A 296 35.76 -0.20 25.31
N HIS A 297 35.82 -1.07 26.32
CA HIS A 297 36.65 -2.27 26.33
C HIS A 297 35.76 -3.51 26.25
N ARG A 298 35.98 -4.36 25.23
CA ARG A 298 36.00 -5.83 25.38
C ARG A 298 36.68 -6.51 24.18
N PRO A 299 37.24 -7.71 24.38
CA PRO A 299 38.26 -8.29 23.51
C PRO A 299 37.68 -9.12 22.35
N ARG A 300 38.54 -9.27 21.34
CA ARG A 300 38.49 -10.30 20.30
C ARG A 300 38.65 -11.67 20.93
N ASP A 301 37.92 -12.64 20.41
CA ASP A 301 38.44 -14.00 20.21
C ASP A 301 37.99 -14.56 18.85
N SER A 302 38.98 -15.17 18.20
CA SER A 302 38.95 -16.09 17.05
C SER A 302 37.96 -17.25 17.24
N SER A 303 37.44 -18.00 16.26
CA SER A 303 38.03 -18.62 15.07
C SER A 303 36.91 -19.41 14.31
N PRO A 304 37.17 -20.17 13.23
CA PRO A 304 36.28 -20.34 12.08
C PRO A 304 35.39 -21.59 12.13
N ASN A 305 34.39 -21.67 11.24
CA ASN A 305 34.19 -22.90 10.48
C ASN A 305 33.48 -22.72 9.14
N LYS A 306 34.08 -23.38 8.16
CA LYS A 306 33.76 -23.50 6.74
C LYS A 306 32.93 -24.76 6.56
N SER A 307 31.78 -24.70 5.89
CA SER A 307 31.28 -25.85 5.15
C SER A 307 30.47 -25.41 3.93
N THR A 308 30.88 -26.00 2.81
CA THR A 308 30.37 -25.85 1.46
C THR A 308 29.38 -26.97 1.17
N SER A 309 28.24 -26.67 0.56
CA SER A 309 27.52 -27.67 -0.25
C SER A 309 26.79 -27.00 -1.42
N LYS A 310 27.15 -27.45 -2.62
CA LYS A 310 26.50 -27.15 -3.90
C LYS A 310 25.17 -27.91 -4.02
N SER A 311 24.18 -27.32 -4.68
CA SER A 311 23.28 -28.06 -5.58
C SER A 311 22.63 -27.13 -6.60
N GLN A 312 22.91 -27.40 -7.87
CA GLN A 312 22.19 -26.91 -9.05
C GLN A 312 20.80 -27.58 -9.10
N THR A 313 19.76 -26.91 -9.62
CA THR A 313 18.98 -27.37 -10.80
C THR A 313 17.77 -26.47 -11.13
N THR A 314 17.79 -25.96 -12.37
CA THR A 314 16.70 -25.86 -13.37
C THR A 314 15.31 -25.30 -12.99
N SER A 315 15.01 -24.11 -13.54
CA SER A 315 13.69 -23.72 -14.09
C SER A 315 13.38 -24.56 -15.35
N PRO A 316 12.12 -24.77 -15.84
CA PRO A 316 11.08 -23.72 -16.01
C PRO A 316 9.61 -24.20 -15.87
N ILE A 317 8.64 -23.28 -15.91
CA ILE A 317 7.41 -23.31 -16.74
C ILE A 317 6.49 -22.14 -16.36
N LYS A 318 6.21 -21.31 -17.37
CA LYS A 318 5.24 -20.22 -17.34
C LYS A 318 3.82 -20.79 -17.26
N LYS A 319 3.06 -20.42 -16.23
CA LYS A 319 1.59 -20.38 -16.31
C LYS A 319 1.08 -19.05 -15.76
N ARG A 320 0.43 -18.31 -16.67
CA ARG A 320 -0.32 -17.07 -16.46
C ARG A 320 -1.31 -17.26 -15.30
N ILE A 321 -1.10 -16.54 -14.22
CA ILE A 321 -2.14 -16.24 -13.24
C ILE A 321 -2.32 -14.73 -13.25
N ILE A 322 -3.33 -14.25 -13.99
CA ILE A 322 -3.88 -12.90 -13.88
C ILE A 322 -5.39 -13.10 -13.89
N PRO A 323 -6.05 -12.78 -12.77
CA PRO A 323 -6.28 -11.39 -12.42
C PRO A 323 -5.58 -10.98 -11.12
N VAL A 324 -4.63 -10.05 -11.23
CA VAL A 324 -4.15 -9.28 -10.07
C VAL A 324 -5.23 -8.25 -9.76
N ALA A 325 -6.18 -8.60 -8.90
CA ALA A 325 -6.88 -7.62 -8.09
C ALA A 325 -6.09 -7.48 -6.78
N ARG A 326 -5.28 -6.43 -6.67
CA ARG A 326 -4.59 -6.02 -5.45
C ARG A 326 -4.97 -4.56 -5.17
N PRO A 327 -5.04 -4.12 -3.89
CA PRO A 327 -5.74 -4.81 -2.80
C PRO A 327 -6.47 -3.79 -1.87
N ASP A 328 -7.66 -4.09 -1.34
CA ASP A 328 -8.38 -3.12 -0.48
C ASP A 328 -7.65 -2.87 0.86
N LEU A 329 -7.07 -1.67 1.06
CA LEU A 329 -6.42 -1.16 2.29
C LEU A 329 -7.39 -0.32 3.15
N ALA A 330 -8.68 -0.69 3.10
CA ALA A 330 -9.84 0.10 3.50
C ALA A 330 -9.76 1.55 2.99
N LYS A 331 -9.38 1.62 1.70
CA LYS A 331 -9.24 2.75 0.75
C LYS A 331 -9.10 4.15 1.38
N TYR A 332 -8.05 4.30 2.18
CA TYR A 332 -7.38 5.56 2.55
C TYR A 332 -8.28 6.70 3.04
N ASN A 333 -8.95 6.52 4.19
CA ASN A 333 -9.39 7.69 4.94
C ASN A 333 -8.17 8.40 5.52
N THR A 334 -8.06 9.64 5.11
CA THR A 334 -7.25 10.73 5.60
C THR A 334 -7.02 10.66 7.09
N PHE A 335 -5.82 11.05 7.48
CA PHE A 335 -5.45 11.64 8.75
C PHE A 335 -6.34 12.85 9.12
N GLY A 336 -7.66 12.76 8.93
CA GLY A 336 -8.66 13.82 8.93
C GLY A 336 -8.36 14.80 10.05
N LEU A 337 -8.14 16.05 9.62
CA LEU A 337 -8.36 17.20 10.48
C LEU A 337 -9.82 17.19 10.95
#